data_AF-A0A4C1TS38-F1
#
_entry.id   AF-A0A4C1TS38-F1
#
_cell.length_a   1.000
_cell.length_b   1.000
_cell.length_c   1.000
_cell.angle_alpha   90.00
_cell.angle_beta   90.00
_cell.angle_gamma   90.00
#
_symmetry.space_group_name_H-M   'P 1'
#
loop_
_entity.id
_entity.type
_entity.pdbx_description
1 polymer ?
#
loop_
_entity_poly.entity_id
_entity_poly.type
_entity_poly.pdbx_seq_one_letter_code
_entity_poly.pdbx_strand_id
1 'polypeptide(L)'
;MPILQCVKVQRETAGLCCASGKVKLDPLLTPPQPLKTLFDGSDPDSSHFLQHILEYNNCFRMTSFGANIIREGGFMPTCKIQGQIYHLHGSMVPTPDEPHQFLQIYFISSMVDQLNVRCNIQEHNS
;
A
#
# COMPACT_ATOMS: atom_id res chain seq x y z
N MET A 1 -2.52 -0.53 -21.54
CA MET A 1 -3.26 0.19 -20.48
C MET A 1 -4.39 -0.70 -20.02
N PRO A 2 -4.25 -1.47 -18.92
CA PRO A 2 -5.38 -2.24 -18.43
C PRO A 2 -6.35 -1.23 -17.79
N ILE A 3 -7.42 -0.97 -18.52
CA ILE A 3 -8.63 -0.38 -17.95
C ILE A 3 -9.00 -1.33 -16.81
N LEU A 4 -9.24 -0.82 -15.59
CA LEU A 4 -9.85 -1.62 -14.53
C LEU A 4 -11.29 -1.92 -14.98
N GLN A 5 -11.43 -2.92 -15.85
CA GLN A 5 -12.71 -3.31 -16.37
C GLN A 5 -13.41 -4.09 -15.26
N CYS A 6 -14.64 -3.70 -14.94
CA CYS A 6 -15.56 -4.52 -14.14
C CYS A 6 -15.74 -5.84 -14.91
N VAL A 7 -14.91 -6.84 -14.65
CA VAL A 7 -15.00 -8.16 -15.30
C VAL A 7 -15.98 -9.00 -14.51
N LYS A 8 -17.07 -9.41 -15.16
CA LYS A 8 -18.03 -10.34 -14.57
C LYS A 8 -17.36 -11.70 -14.37
N VAL A 9 -17.35 -12.19 -13.14
CA VAL A 9 -16.74 -13.49 -12.81
C VAL A 9 -17.75 -14.61 -13.08
N GLN A 10 -17.28 -15.79 -13.50
CA GLN A 10 -18.17 -16.92 -13.72
C GLN A 10 -18.84 -17.34 -12.40
N ARG A 11 -20.17 -17.48 -12.41
CA ARG A 11 -21.06 -17.73 -11.23
C ARG A 11 -21.29 -16.55 -10.29
N GLU A 12 -20.96 -15.35 -10.72
CA GLU A 12 -21.28 -14.13 -9.98
C GLU A 12 -22.81 -13.91 -9.86
N THR A 13 -23.28 -13.54 -8.66
CA THR A 13 -24.69 -13.22 -8.38
C THR A 13 -25.14 -11.96 -9.11
N ALA A 14 -26.43 -11.88 -9.43
CA ALA A 14 -27.01 -10.69 -10.06
C ALA A 14 -26.77 -9.45 -9.16
N GLY A 15 -26.18 -8.40 -9.73
CA GLY A 15 -25.89 -7.14 -9.03
C GLY A 15 -24.51 -7.02 -8.40
N LEU A 16 -23.70 -8.09 -8.32
CA LEU A 16 -22.37 -8.02 -7.71
C LEU A 16 -21.38 -7.17 -8.55
N CYS A 17 -21.34 -7.37 -9.87
CA CYS A 17 -20.52 -6.56 -10.77
C CYS A 17 -21.28 -5.31 -11.19
N CYS A 18 -20.81 -4.13 -10.76
CA CYS A 18 -21.28 -2.83 -11.24
C CYS A 18 -22.82 -2.67 -11.19
N ALA A 19 -23.50 -3.29 -10.21
CA ALA A 19 -24.97 -3.33 -10.09
C ALA A 19 -25.70 -3.77 -11.38
N SER A 20 -25.19 -4.81 -12.04
CA SER A 20 -25.68 -5.27 -13.35
C SER A 20 -25.53 -4.21 -14.46
N GLY A 21 -24.44 -3.44 -14.43
CA GLY A 21 -24.13 -2.40 -15.41
C GLY A 21 -24.80 -1.04 -15.14
N LYS A 22 -25.52 -0.90 -14.02
CA LYS A 22 -26.13 0.39 -13.61
C LYS A 22 -25.12 1.37 -13.04
N VAL A 23 -24.00 0.88 -12.51
CA VAL A 23 -22.89 1.72 -12.02
C VAL A 23 -21.90 1.92 -13.16
N LYS A 24 -21.69 3.17 -13.54
CA LYS A 24 -20.61 3.59 -14.43
C LYS A 24 -19.51 4.22 -13.58
N LEU A 25 -18.34 3.61 -13.59
CA LEU A 25 -17.17 4.16 -12.91
C LEU A 25 -16.51 5.21 -13.80
N ASP A 26 -16.01 6.28 -13.18
CA ASP A 26 -15.18 7.25 -13.87
C ASP A 26 -13.86 6.59 -14.34
N PRO A 27 -13.30 7.04 -15.47
CA PRO A 27 -12.00 6.57 -15.91
C PRO A 27 -10.93 6.87 -14.85
N LEU A 28 -10.02 5.92 -14.65
CA LEU A 28 -8.86 6.15 -13.79
C LEU A 28 -7.99 7.28 -14.35
N LEU A 29 -7.55 8.17 -13.45
CA LEU A 29 -6.56 9.17 -13.80
C LEU A 29 -5.25 8.49 -14.19
N THR A 30 -4.60 9.00 -15.24
CA THR A 30 -3.28 8.50 -15.62
C THR A 30 -2.26 8.94 -14.57
N PRO A 31 -1.46 8.00 -14.01
CA PRO A 31 -0.42 8.37 -13.04
C PRO A 31 0.61 9.34 -13.66
N PRO A 32 1.22 10.22 -12.86
CA PRO A 32 2.35 11.04 -13.31
C PRO A 32 3.60 10.18 -13.56
N GLN A 33 4.56 10.69 -14.32
CA GLN A 33 5.89 10.07 -14.41
C GLN A 33 6.68 10.29 -13.10
N PRO A 34 7.51 9.32 -12.65
CA PRO A 34 7.86 8.05 -13.31
C PRO A 34 6.86 6.89 -13.06
N LEU A 35 5.84 7.07 -12.22
CA LEU A 35 4.91 5.99 -11.85
C LEU A 35 4.20 5.41 -13.08
N LYS A 36 3.84 6.23 -14.06
CA LYS A 36 3.18 5.72 -15.27
C LYS A 36 3.96 4.59 -15.94
N THR A 37 5.27 4.76 -16.13
CA THR A 37 6.12 3.73 -16.74
C THR A 37 6.28 2.52 -15.81
N LEU A 38 6.43 2.74 -14.50
CA LEU A 38 6.53 1.63 -13.53
C LEU A 38 5.26 0.75 -13.49
N PHE A 39 4.10 1.29 -13.82
CA PHE A 39 2.82 0.57 -13.82
C PHE A 39 2.44 -0.06 -15.17
N ASP A 40 3.21 0.16 -16.24
CA ASP A 40 2.83 -0.31 -17.57
C ASP A 40 3.21 -1.76 -17.89
N GLY A 41 4.14 -2.34 -17.11
CA GLY A 41 4.59 -3.73 -17.25
C GLY A 41 5.33 -4.02 -18.56
N SER A 42 5.85 -2.99 -19.23
CA SER A 42 6.46 -3.10 -20.57
C SER A 42 7.95 -3.37 -20.56
N ASP A 43 8.62 -3.14 -19.42
CA ASP A 43 10.07 -3.29 -19.26
C ASP A 43 10.46 -4.04 -17.96
N PRO A 44 11.73 -4.44 -17.80
CA PRO A 44 12.18 -5.17 -16.62
C PRO A 44 11.98 -4.42 -15.29
N ASP A 45 12.13 -3.09 -15.28
CA ASP A 45 11.96 -2.27 -14.08
C ASP A 45 10.49 -2.19 -13.69
N SER A 46 9.60 -2.01 -14.67
CA SER A 46 8.14 -2.03 -14.43
C SER A 46 7.67 -3.41 -13.93
N SER A 47 8.24 -4.50 -14.45
CA SER A 47 7.92 -5.87 -14.01
C SER A 47 8.38 -6.11 -12.58
N HIS A 48 9.62 -5.70 -12.26
CA HIS A 48 10.16 -5.77 -10.91
C HIS A 48 9.34 -4.93 -9.93
N PHE A 49 8.99 -3.70 -10.32
CA PHE A 49 8.15 -2.82 -9.51
C PHE A 49 6.80 -3.44 -9.21
N LEU A 50 6.10 -3.99 -10.21
CA LEU A 50 4.81 -4.64 -10.01
C LEU A 50 4.90 -5.89 -9.12
N GLN A 51 5.97 -6.68 -9.26
CA GLN A 51 6.22 -7.85 -8.42
C GLN A 51 6.45 -7.48 -6.96
N HIS A 52 7.14 -6.37 -6.70
CA HIS A 52 7.54 -5.91 -5.36
C HIS A 52 6.74 -4.68 -4.88
N ILE A 53 5.58 -4.39 -5.49
CA ILE A 53 4.84 -3.13 -5.26
C ILE A 53 4.47 -2.91 -3.79
N LEU A 54 4.21 -4.01 -3.05
CA LEU A 54 3.92 -3.94 -1.63
C LEU A 54 5.13 -3.48 -0.82
N GLU A 55 6.33 -3.97 -1.16
CA GLU A 55 7.59 -3.57 -0.52
C GLU A 55 7.88 -2.09 -0.82
N TYR A 56 7.75 -1.66 -2.08
CA TYR A 56 7.88 -0.25 -2.44
C TYR A 56 6.89 0.62 -1.63
N ASN A 57 5.60 0.29 -1.64
CA ASN A 57 4.59 1.05 -0.88
C ASN A 57 4.87 1.08 0.62
N ASN A 58 5.42 0.00 1.18
CA ASN A 58 5.81 -0.05 2.59
C ASN A 58 7.01 0.86 2.89
N CYS A 59 8.00 0.94 2.00
CA CYS A 59 9.14 1.86 2.13
C CYS A 59 8.71 3.34 2.15
N PHE A 60 7.66 3.70 1.41
CA PHE A 60 7.15 5.07 1.36
C PHE A 60 6.04 5.36 2.37
N ARG A 61 5.70 4.40 3.23
CA ARG A 61 4.60 4.52 4.18
C ARG A 61 4.86 5.64 5.20
N MET A 62 3.93 6.60 5.26
CA MET A 62 3.98 7.75 6.18
C MET A 62 3.32 7.51 7.53
N THR A 63 2.56 6.43 7.71
CA THR A 63 1.88 6.13 8.98
C THR A 63 1.84 4.63 9.19
N SER A 64 2.06 4.13 10.40
CA SER A 64 1.63 2.78 10.76
C SER A 64 0.12 2.73 10.96
N PHE A 65 -0.37 1.52 11.18
CA PHE A 65 -1.77 1.24 11.38
C PHE A 65 -1.99 0.63 12.76
N GLY A 66 -2.95 1.17 13.51
CA GLY A 66 -3.40 0.64 14.78
C GLY A 66 -4.81 0.07 14.68
N ALA A 67 -4.99 -1.17 15.14
CA ALA A 67 -6.31 -1.76 15.33
C ALA A 67 -6.31 -2.91 16.32
N ASN A 68 -7.50 -3.23 16.82
CA ASN A 68 -7.74 -4.43 17.59
C ASN A 68 -7.95 -5.62 16.64
N ILE A 69 -6.93 -6.47 16.50
CA ILE A 69 -6.98 -7.66 15.65
C ILE A 69 -7.56 -8.82 16.46
N ILE A 70 -8.69 -9.35 16.01
CA ILE A 70 -9.29 -10.56 16.56
C ILE A 70 -8.51 -11.76 16.03
N ARG A 71 -7.93 -12.55 16.94
CA ARG A 71 -7.31 -13.84 16.61
C ARG A 71 -8.21 -14.97 17.08
N GLU A 72 -8.85 -15.65 16.15
CA GLU A 72 -9.58 -16.88 16.43
C GLU A 72 -8.65 -18.09 16.24
N GLY A 73 -8.84 -19.16 17.02
CA GLY A 73 -8.08 -20.39 16.86
C GLY A 73 -8.37 -21.09 15.53
N GLY A 74 -7.38 -21.82 15.00
CA GLY A 74 -7.47 -22.51 13.71
C GLY A 74 -6.79 -21.73 12.57
N PHE A 75 -7.01 -22.17 11.32
CA PHE A 75 -6.53 -21.45 10.14
C PHE A 75 -7.53 -20.35 9.78
N MET A 76 -7.10 -19.08 9.90
CA MET A 76 -7.89 -17.92 9.52
C MET A 76 -7.18 -17.18 8.36
N PRO A 77 -7.70 -17.27 7.12
CA PRO A 77 -7.05 -16.64 5.96
C PRO A 77 -7.28 -15.12 5.88
N THR A 78 -8.01 -14.54 6.85
CA THR A 78 -8.40 -13.13 6.85
C THR A 78 -8.00 -12.44 8.14
N CYS A 79 -7.61 -11.16 8.05
CA CYS A 79 -7.43 -10.32 9.24
C CYS A 79 -8.80 -9.81 9.70
N LYS A 80 -9.23 -10.21 10.90
CA LYS A 80 -10.46 -9.69 11.53
C LYS A 80 -10.11 -8.53 12.44
N ILE A 81 -10.73 -7.38 12.22
CA ILE A 81 -10.53 -6.17 13.03
C ILE A 81 -11.81 -5.86 13.79
N GLN A 82 -11.69 -5.65 15.11
CA GLN A 82 -12.79 -5.17 15.95
C GLN A 82 -12.75 -3.66 16.06
N GLY A 83 -13.86 -3.01 15.68
CA GLY A 83 -14.01 -1.57 15.83
C GLY A 83 -13.33 -0.78 14.70
N GLN A 84 -12.54 0.21 15.05
CA GLN A 84 -12.00 1.21 14.12
C GLN A 84 -10.53 0.98 13.76
N ILE A 85 -10.20 1.49 12.59
CA ILE A 85 -8.88 1.54 11.99
C ILE A 85 -8.27 2.92 12.28
N TYR A 86 -7.09 3.00 12.88
CA TYR A 86 -6.39 4.26 13.17
C TYR A 86 -5.09 4.39 12.37
N HIS A 87 -4.86 5.57 11.79
CA HIS A 87 -3.54 5.94 11.26
C HIS A 87 -2.66 6.44 12.40
N LEU A 88 -1.57 5.72 12.65
CA LEU A 88 -0.59 6.07 13.68
C LEU A 88 0.62 6.70 12.99
N HIS A 89 0.81 8.00 13.15
CA HIS A 89 1.92 8.71 12.51
C HIS A 89 3.18 8.78 13.39
N GLY A 90 3.07 8.44 14.68
CA GLY A 90 4.16 8.57 15.66
C GLY A 90 4.47 10.02 16.04
N SER A 91 5.56 10.27 16.76
CA SER A 91 6.00 11.65 17.04
C SER A 91 6.41 12.36 15.74
N MET A 92 6.21 13.67 15.64
CA MET A 92 6.73 14.46 14.50
C MET A 92 8.22 14.77 14.64
N VAL A 93 8.72 14.76 15.87
CA VAL A 93 10.14 14.94 16.19
C VAL A 93 10.70 13.59 16.59
N PRO A 94 11.85 13.16 16.04
CA PRO A 94 12.49 11.92 16.45
C PRO A 94 12.73 11.94 17.96
N THR A 95 12.42 10.82 18.63
CA THR A 95 12.86 10.62 20.01
C THR A 95 14.38 10.58 20.02
N PRO A 96 15.06 11.19 21.02
CA PRO A 96 16.50 11.02 21.18
C PRO A 96 16.89 9.54 21.16
N ASP A 97 17.93 9.21 20.41
CA ASP A 97 18.49 7.86 20.24
C ASP A 97 17.58 6.82 19.53
N GLU A 98 16.41 7.22 19.00
CA GLU A 98 15.58 6.35 18.16
C GLU A 98 15.76 6.63 16.65
N PRO A 99 15.68 5.59 15.79
CA PRO A 99 15.70 5.80 14.35
C PRO A 99 14.45 6.56 13.90
N HIS A 100 14.58 7.35 12.83
CA HIS A 100 13.45 8.07 12.25
C HIS A 100 12.45 7.07 11.64
N GLN A 101 11.16 7.27 11.90
CA GLN A 101 10.11 6.39 11.37
C GLN A 101 9.02 7.18 10.65
N PHE A 102 8.38 6.53 9.67
CA PHE A 102 7.18 7.05 9.01
C PHE A 102 7.37 8.46 8.42
N LEU A 103 6.55 9.44 8.84
CA LEU A 103 6.66 10.84 8.39
C LEU A 103 8.01 11.48 8.72
N GLN A 104 8.67 11.09 9.82
CA GLN A 104 9.94 11.68 10.23
C GLN A 104 11.03 11.53 9.15
N ILE A 105 10.98 10.45 8.38
CA ILE A 105 11.93 10.16 7.30
C ILE A 105 11.95 11.29 6.27
N TYR A 106 10.79 11.89 5.99
CA TYR A 106 10.68 12.96 4.98
C TYR A 106 11.32 14.28 5.42
N PHE A 107 11.59 14.45 6.72
CA PHE A 107 12.26 15.63 7.26
C PHE A 107 13.78 15.46 7.40
N ILE A 108 14.33 14.30 7.05
CA ILE A 108 15.78 14.10 6.99
C ILE A 108 16.33 14.86 5.79
N SER A 109 17.36 15.68 6.01
CA SER A 109 17.92 16.61 5.01
C SER A 109 18.48 15.94 3.75
N SER A 110 18.94 14.70 3.87
CA SER A 110 19.65 13.96 2.81
C SER A 110 18.78 12.84 2.24
N MET A 111 18.60 12.82 0.92
CA MET A 111 17.87 11.74 0.23
C MET A 111 18.54 10.37 0.42
N VAL A 112 19.87 10.32 0.50
CA VAL A 112 20.60 9.07 0.72
C VAL A 112 20.28 8.50 2.11
N ASP A 113 20.22 9.38 3.12
CA ASP A 113 19.89 8.96 4.48
C ASP A 113 18.44 8.49 4.57
N GLN A 114 17.51 9.16 3.87
CA GLN A 114 16.13 8.69 3.75
C GLN A 114 16.05 7.28 3.16
N LEU A 115 16.81 7.00 2.09
CA LEU A 115 16.82 5.68 1.45
C LEU A 115 17.35 4.61 2.40
N ASN A 116 18.48 4.87 3.06
CA ASN A 116 19.08 3.94 4.02
C ASN A 116 18.09 3.60 5.15
N VAL A 117 17.42 4.61 5.71
CA VAL A 117 16.42 4.40 6.77
C VAL A 117 15.23 3.57 6.26
N ARG A 118 14.73 3.84 5.05
CA ARG A 118 13.59 3.09 4.47
C ARG A 118 13.92 1.61 4.25
N CYS A 119 15.12 1.31 3.76
CA CYS A 119 15.56 -0.07 3.55
C CYS A 119 15.66 -0.83 4.88
N ASN A 120 16.15 -0.19 5.94
CA ASN A 120 16.34 -0.83 7.25
C ASN A 120 15.02 -1.11 8.01
N ILE A 121 13.94 -0.36 7.74
CA ILE A 121 12.65 -0.54 8.43
C ILE A 121 11.93 -1.84 8.00
N GLN A 122 12.22 -2.35 6.80
CA GLN A 122 11.58 -3.58 6.30
C GLN A 122 12.08 -4.84 7.00
N GLU A 123 13.34 -4.86 7.44
CA GLU A 123 13.94 -6.04 8.08
C GLU A 123 13.33 -6.35 9.46
N HIS A 124 12.78 -5.34 10.14
CA HIS A 124 12.25 -5.47 11.50
C HIS A 124 10.74 -5.73 11.61
N ASN A 125 9.99 -5.69 10.50
CA ASN A 125 8.53 -5.85 10.49
C ASN A 125 8.03 -7.09 9.73
N SER A 126 8.93 -8.05 9.45
CA SER A 126 8.60 -9.35 8.83
C SER A 126 8.53 -10.47 9.87
#